data_AF-G9WPF9-F1
#
_entry.id   AF-G9WPF9-F1
#
_cell.length_a   1.000
_cell.length_b   1.000
_cell.length_c   1.000
_cell.angle_alpha   90.00
_cell.angle_beta   90.00
_cell.angle_gamma   90.00
#
_symmetry.space_group_name_H-M   'P 1'
#
loop_
_entity.id
_entity.type
_entity.pdbx_description
1 polymer ?
#
loop_
_entity_poly.entity_id
_entity_poly.type
_entity_poly.pdbx_seq_one_letter_code
_entity_poly.pdbx_strand_id
1 'polypeptide(L)'
;MKYKGIYFNLFSLFLKKPMIKKFGKDKTRESLQKGRILYREMLENTEDVGEKNPMAHNIYSAYVFLAVCRAGNFSVEDFREIIAAFMDNRIIRKAMSSIDFNKETDMKKFAERMHKAEEWAEAHPEYQDKTWDFHFDEKRHKDGFYYHFTRCPLEKFARENGYLDLLPLCCDIDHIAVERNKGVLHREQTLATGGTICDYWFVGNQTKNPL
;
A
#
# COMPACT_ATOMS: atom_id res chain seq x y z
N MET A 1 -5.81 -2.41 -15.91
CA MET A 1 -4.76 -3.34 -15.39
C MET A 1 -5.10 -4.80 -15.70
N LYS A 2 -4.13 -5.65 -16.08
CA LYS A 2 -4.37 -7.08 -16.37
C LYS A 2 -4.83 -7.85 -15.12
N TYR A 3 -5.87 -8.68 -15.24
CA TYR A 3 -6.36 -9.48 -14.12
C TYR A 3 -5.30 -10.45 -13.58
N LYS A 4 -4.94 -10.29 -12.30
CA LYS A 4 -4.05 -11.21 -11.57
C LYS A 4 -4.77 -11.80 -10.36
N GLY A 5 -5.47 -12.92 -10.57
CA GLY A 5 -6.24 -13.61 -9.52
C GLY A 5 -5.40 -14.21 -8.38
N ILE A 6 -4.08 -14.34 -8.57
CA ILE A 6 -3.15 -14.86 -7.56
C ILE A 6 -3.12 -14.01 -6.29
N TYR A 7 -3.18 -12.68 -6.41
CA TYR A 7 -3.22 -11.77 -5.26
C TYR A 7 -4.48 -12.00 -4.42
N PHE A 8 -5.65 -11.99 -5.06
CA PHE A 8 -6.92 -12.22 -4.39
C PHE A 8 -6.95 -13.60 -3.70
N ASN A 9 -6.52 -14.64 -4.39
CA ASN A 9 -6.47 -16.00 -3.84
C ASN A 9 -5.57 -16.07 -2.61
N LEU A 10 -4.34 -15.56 -2.70
CA LEU A 10 -3.37 -15.61 -1.62
C LEU A 10 -3.84 -14.80 -0.40
N PHE A 11 -4.29 -13.56 -0.62
CA PHE A 11 -4.73 -12.68 0.46
C PHE A 11 -5.98 -13.23 1.15
N SER A 12 -6.92 -13.77 0.39
CA SER A 12 -8.14 -14.39 0.94
C SER A 12 -7.84 -15.52 1.94
N LEU A 13 -6.78 -16.31 1.72
CA LEU A 13 -6.39 -17.37 2.65
C LEU A 13 -6.05 -16.82 4.04
N PHE A 14 -5.32 -15.70 4.09
CA PHE A 14 -4.87 -15.09 5.33
C PHE A 14 -5.92 -14.16 5.96
N LEU A 15 -6.77 -13.53 5.14
CA LEU A 15 -7.88 -12.68 5.59
C LEU A 15 -9.01 -13.51 6.23
N LYS A 16 -9.25 -14.73 5.74
CA LYS A 16 -10.41 -15.53 6.15
C LYS A 16 -10.48 -15.77 7.67
N LYS A 17 -9.38 -16.12 8.31
CA LYS A 17 -9.37 -16.42 9.76
C LYS A 17 -9.73 -15.19 10.63
N PRO A 18 -9.05 -14.03 10.51
CA PRO A 18 -9.42 -12.85 11.30
C PRO A 18 -10.82 -12.35 10.96
N MET A 19 -11.24 -12.40 9.69
CA MET A 19 -12.60 -12.01 9.30
C MET A 19 -13.68 -12.91 9.91
N ILE A 20 -13.50 -14.24 9.90
CA ILE A 20 -14.45 -15.17 10.52
C ILE A 20 -14.58 -14.87 12.02
N LYS A 21 -13.46 -14.59 12.69
CA LYS A 21 -13.44 -14.26 14.12
C LYS A 21 -14.25 -13.00 14.43
N LYS A 22 -14.14 -11.96 13.59
CA LYS A 22 -14.75 -10.65 13.85
C LYS A 22 -16.16 -10.51 13.29
N PHE A 23 -16.43 -11.05 12.10
CA PHE A 23 -17.67 -10.84 11.35
C PHE A 23 -18.52 -12.09 11.17
N GLY A 24 -18.03 -13.26 11.59
CA GLY A 24 -18.70 -14.54 11.39
C GLY A 24 -18.48 -15.15 10.00
N LYS A 25 -18.81 -16.45 9.91
CA LYS A 25 -18.48 -17.29 8.75
C LYS A 25 -19.23 -16.89 7.48
N ASP A 26 -20.54 -16.63 7.59
CA ASP A 26 -21.37 -16.35 6.42
C ASP A 26 -21.05 -14.98 5.82
N LYS A 27 -20.97 -13.94 6.65
CA LYS A 27 -20.59 -12.58 6.20
C LYS A 27 -19.19 -12.56 5.58
N THR A 28 -18.23 -13.30 6.16
CA THR A 28 -16.89 -13.45 5.56
C THR A 28 -16.93 -14.13 4.20
N ARG A 29 -17.67 -15.24 4.08
CA ARG A 29 -17.79 -15.98 2.81
C ARG A 29 -18.39 -15.08 1.71
N GLU A 30 -19.48 -14.39 2.04
CA GLU A 30 -20.18 -13.50 1.11
C GLU A 30 -19.27 -12.34 0.66
N SER A 31 -18.61 -11.67 1.61
CA SER A 31 -17.66 -10.59 1.33
C SER A 31 -16.51 -11.05 0.43
N LEU A 32 -15.93 -12.23 0.66
CA LEU A 32 -14.86 -12.75 -0.20
C LEU A 32 -15.36 -13.13 -1.60
N GLN A 33 -16.58 -13.64 -1.73
CA GLN A 33 -17.18 -13.97 -3.04
C GLN A 33 -17.46 -12.71 -3.86
N LYS A 34 -18.19 -11.75 -3.28
CA LYS A 34 -18.52 -10.47 -3.91
C LYS A 34 -17.26 -9.61 -4.13
N GLY A 35 -16.33 -9.61 -3.18
CA GLY A 35 -15.05 -8.91 -3.26
C GLY A 35 -14.19 -9.39 -4.43
N ARG A 36 -14.30 -10.66 -4.85
CA ARG A 36 -13.57 -11.15 -6.04
C ARG A 36 -14.07 -10.49 -7.32
N ILE A 37 -15.38 -10.25 -7.41
CA ILE A 37 -16.02 -9.59 -8.55
C ILE A 37 -15.58 -8.12 -8.56
N LEU A 38 -15.74 -7.42 -7.44
CA LEU A 38 -15.29 -6.04 -7.30
C LEU A 38 -13.79 -5.88 -7.59
N TYR A 39 -12.92 -6.77 -7.11
CA TYR A 39 -11.49 -6.74 -7.41
C TYR A 39 -11.20 -6.79 -8.92
N ARG A 40 -11.94 -7.60 -9.67
CA ARG A 40 -11.81 -7.66 -11.13
C ARG A 40 -12.26 -6.36 -11.78
N GLU A 41 -13.44 -5.88 -11.41
CA GLU A 41 -14.00 -4.61 -11.92
C GLU A 41 -13.07 -3.43 -11.64
N MET A 42 -12.51 -3.35 -10.43
CA MET A 42 -11.52 -2.34 -10.07
C MET A 42 -10.33 -2.39 -11.02
N LEU A 43 -9.72 -3.56 -11.26
CA LEU A 43 -8.58 -3.68 -12.18
C LEU A 43 -8.93 -3.34 -13.63
N GLU A 44 -10.15 -3.62 -14.08
CA GLU A 44 -10.64 -3.27 -15.42
C GLU A 44 -10.79 -1.74 -15.58
N ASN A 45 -11.18 -1.05 -14.52
CA ASN A 45 -11.35 0.42 -14.49
C ASN A 45 -10.08 1.20 -14.12
N THR A 46 -8.98 0.53 -13.79
CA THR A 46 -7.70 1.20 -13.51
C THR A 46 -6.86 1.35 -14.77
N GLU A 47 -6.30 2.54 -14.94
CA GLU A 47 -5.24 2.82 -15.92
C GLU A 47 -4.15 1.74 -15.84
N ASP A 48 -3.67 1.29 -17.00
CA ASP A 48 -2.54 0.38 -17.01
C ASP A 48 -1.26 1.14 -16.65
N VAL A 49 -0.68 0.81 -15.50
CA VAL A 49 0.60 1.40 -15.02
C VAL A 49 1.82 0.60 -15.49
N GLY A 50 1.61 -0.44 -16.29
CA GLY A 50 2.65 -1.33 -16.84
C GLY A 50 2.83 -2.61 -16.02
N GLU A 51 2.81 -3.77 -16.68
CA GLU A 51 2.89 -5.09 -16.02
C GLU A 51 4.22 -5.31 -15.28
N LYS A 52 5.31 -4.70 -15.75
CA LYS A 52 6.66 -4.78 -15.17
C LYS A 52 6.98 -3.63 -14.22
N ASN A 53 6.05 -2.72 -13.98
CA ASN A 53 6.24 -1.60 -13.05
C ASN A 53 6.54 -2.13 -11.64
N PRO A 54 7.66 -1.74 -11.01
CA PRO A 54 8.02 -2.17 -9.66
C PRO A 54 6.93 -1.89 -8.62
N MET A 55 6.13 -0.84 -8.82
CA MET A 55 5.06 -0.42 -7.92
C MET A 55 3.69 -1.06 -8.22
N ALA A 56 3.53 -1.78 -9.34
CA ALA A 56 2.22 -2.35 -9.72
C ALA A 56 1.63 -3.30 -8.67
N HIS A 57 2.49 -4.00 -7.91
CA HIS A 57 2.05 -4.88 -6.83
C HIS A 57 1.27 -4.17 -5.72
N ASN A 58 1.48 -2.86 -5.53
CA ASN A 58 0.74 -2.05 -4.58
C ASN A 58 -0.74 -1.94 -4.98
N ILE A 59 -1.03 -1.75 -6.28
CA ILE A 59 -2.42 -1.73 -6.80
C ILE A 59 -3.10 -3.07 -6.58
N TYR A 60 -2.46 -4.16 -7.01
CA TYR A 60 -3.04 -5.50 -6.87
C TYR A 60 -3.33 -5.85 -5.41
N SER A 61 -2.44 -5.48 -4.49
CA SER A 61 -2.58 -5.78 -3.06
C SER A 61 -3.66 -4.90 -2.40
N ALA A 62 -3.60 -3.58 -2.63
CA ALA A 62 -4.57 -2.61 -2.11
C ALA A 62 -6.00 -2.96 -2.53
N TYR A 63 -6.21 -3.32 -3.80
CA TYR A 63 -7.55 -3.60 -4.30
C TYR A 63 -8.18 -4.84 -3.68
N VAL A 64 -7.40 -5.83 -3.23
CA VAL A 64 -7.98 -6.94 -2.48
C VAL A 64 -8.61 -6.44 -1.18
N PHE A 65 -7.90 -5.59 -0.43
CA PHE A 65 -8.44 -5.04 0.82
C PHE A 65 -9.67 -4.15 0.58
N LEU A 66 -9.59 -3.23 -0.38
CA LEU A 66 -10.70 -2.34 -0.73
C LEU A 66 -11.93 -3.13 -1.20
N ALA A 67 -11.75 -4.10 -2.10
CA ALA A 67 -12.84 -4.89 -2.65
C ALA A 67 -13.53 -5.74 -1.57
N VAL A 68 -12.76 -6.40 -0.70
CA VAL A 68 -13.30 -7.23 0.38
C VAL A 68 -14.01 -6.36 1.43
N CYS A 69 -13.42 -5.22 1.79
CA CYS A 69 -14.03 -4.26 2.72
C CYS A 69 -15.38 -3.75 2.20
N ARG A 70 -15.39 -3.22 0.96
CA ARG A 70 -16.60 -2.70 0.29
C ARG A 70 -17.67 -3.78 0.14
N ALA A 71 -17.31 -4.96 -0.33
CA ALA A 71 -18.24 -6.07 -0.54
C ALA A 71 -18.92 -6.55 0.75
N GLY A 72 -18.22 -6.46 1.89
CA GLY A 72 -18.76 -6.83 3.20
C GLY A 72 -19.52 -5.71 3.91
N ASN A 73 -19.51 -4.50 3.35
CA ASN A 73 -19.98 -3.28 4.02
C ASN A 73 -19.42 -3.19 5.45
N PHE A 74 -18.11 -3.37 5.59
CA PHE A 74 -17.41 -3.27 6.87
C PHE A 74 -17.00 -1.81 7.11
N SER A 75 -16.98 -1.39 8.37
CA SER A 75 -16.39 -0.09 8.72
C SER A 75 -14.88 -0.12 8.50
N VAL A 76 -14.31 1.06 8.24
CA VAL A 76 -12.87 1.25 8.08
C VAL A 76 -12.14 0.80 9.33
N GLU A 77 -12.63 1.18 10.52
CA GLU A 77 -12.06 0.84 11.82
C GLU A 77 -11.98 -0.67 12.02
N ASP A 78 -13.07 -1.38 11.75
CA ASP A 78 -13.10 -2.82 11.90
C ASP A 78 -12.16 -3.51 10.91
N PHE A 79 -12.09 -3.00 9.67
CA PHE A 79 -11.26 -3.62 8.65
C PHE A 79 -9.77 -3.30 8.83
N ARG A 80 -9.41 -2.17 9.48
CA ARG A 80 -8.04 -1.89 9.93
C ARG A 80 -7.52 -2.99 10.86
N GLU A 81 -8.34 -3.47 11.80
CA GLU A 81 -7.96 -4.59 12.67
C GLU A 81 -7.72 -5.88 11.88
N ILE A 82 -8.52 -6.13 10.84
CA ILE A 82 -8.33 -7.29 9.95
C ILE A 82 -7.02 -7.18 9.18
N ILE A 83 -6.69 -6.00 8.65
CA ILE A 83 -5.42 -5.73 7.98
C ILE A 83 -4.27 -5.93 8.95
N ALA A 84 -4.33 -5.36 10.15
CA ALA A 84 -3.29 -5.57 11.17
C ALA A 84 -3.07 -7.05 11.48
N ALA A 85 -4.14 -7.83 11.67
CA ALA A 85 -4.07 -9.27 11.92
C ALA A 85 -3.55 -10.07 10.70
N PHE A 86 -3.93 -9.69 9.47
CA PHE A 86 -3.37 -10.26 8.24
C PHE A 86 -1.87 -10.02 8.19
N MET A 87 -1.49 -8.77 8.44
CA MET A 87 -0.13 -8.30 8.44
C MET A 87 0.66 -9.07 9.54
N ASP A 88 0.10 -9.32 10.73
CA ASP A 88 0.76 -10.01 11.87
C ASP A 88 0.91 -11.52 11.67
N ASN A 89 0.30 -12.09 10.63
CA ASN A 89 0.47 -13.48 10.31
C ASN A 89 1.96 -13.82 10.12
N ARG A 90 2.44 -14.88 10.78
CA ARG A 90 3.87 -15.26 10.77
C ARG A 90 4.47 -15.37 9.37
N ILE A 91 3.71 -15.88 8.40
CA ILE A 91 4.18 -16.05 7.01
C ILE A 91 4.28 -14.70 6.32
N ILE A 92 3.22 -13.88 6.42
CA ILE A 92 3.18 -12.52 5.85
C ILE A 92 4.28 -11.66 6.46
N ARG A 93 4.39 -11.64 7.79
CA ARG A 93 5.44 -10.92 8.51
C ARG A 93 6.83 -11.32 8.03
N LYS A 94 7.13 -12.62 7.93
CA LYS A 94 8.43 -13.09 7.45
C LYS A 94 8.71 -12.67 6.00
N ALA A 95 7.69 -12.68 5.13
CA ALA A 95 7.85 -12.25 3.75
C ALA A 95 8.10 -10.74 3.61
N MET A 96 7.57 -9.93 4.53
CA MET A 96 7.72 -8.47 4.52
C MET A 96 8.93 -7.95 5.32
N SER A 97 9.43 -8.71 6.31
CA SER A 97 10.55 -8.31 7.17
C SER A 97 11.92 -8.54 6.50
N SER A 98 12.23 -7.71 5.50
CA SER A 98 13.52 -7.76 4.79
C SER A 98 14.43 -6.55 5.04
N ILE A 99 13.97 -5.56 5.82
CA ILE A 99 14.64 -4.29 6.08
C ILE A 99 14.67 -4.05 7.59
N ASP A 100 15.75 -3.46 8.10
CA ASP A 100 15.81 -2.85 9.42
C ASP A 100 16.17 -1.37 9.26
N PHE A 101 15.22 -0.47 9.46
CA PHE A 101 15.41 0.96 9.21
C PHE A 101 16.39 1.63 10.20
N ASN A 102 16.81 0.94 11.26
CA ASN A 102 17.92 1.41 12.11
C ASN A 102 19.30 1.12 11.49
N LYS A 103 19.37 0.30 10.44
CA LYS A 103 20.62 0.00 9.74
C LYS A 103 20.73 0.85 8.49
N GLU A 104 21.76 1.71 8.46
CA GLU A 104 22.05 2.56 7.31
C GLU A 104 22.16 1.77 5.99
N THR A 105 22.73 0.56 6.03
CA THR A 105 22.85 -0.30 4.84
C THR A 105 21.49 -0.79 4.31
N ASP A 106 20.53 -1.07 5.19
CA ASP A 106 19.19 -1.50 4.75
C ASP A 106 18.32 -0.29 4.36
N MET A 107 18.52 0.88 4.99
CA MET A 107 17.95 2.16 4.54
C MET A 107 18.42 2.50 3.11
N LYS A 108 19.72 2.39 2.83
CA LYS A 108 20.30 2.59 1.49
C LYS A 108 19.72 1.63 0.46
N LYS A 109 19.61 0.33 0.78
CA LYS A 109 18.94 -0.65 -0.10
C LYS A 109 17.48 -0.30 -0.37
N PHE A 110 16.77 0.26 0.61
CA PHE A 110 15.40 0.72 0.42
C PHE A 110 15.35 1.94 -0.51
N ALA A 111 16.22 2.93 -0.30
CA ALA A 111 16.33 4.10 -1.18
C ALA A 111 16.67 3.69 -2.62
N GLU A 112 17.65 2.82 -2.83
CA GLU A 112 17.99 2.27 -4.15
C GLU A 112 16.81 1.56 -4.84
N ARG A 113 15.93 0.90 -4.09
CA ARG A 113 14.71 0.29 -4.65
C ARG A 113 13.72 1.35 -5.13
N MET A 114 13.62 2.49 -4.43
CA MET A 114 12.75 3.59 -4.84
C MET A 114 13.32 4.32 -6.06
N HIS A 115 14.62 4.60 -6.11
CA HIS A 115 15.26 5.15 -7.30
C HIS A 115 15.13 4.22 -8.52
N LYS A 116 15.26 2.89 -8.35
CA LYS A 116 14.98 1.95 -9.45
C LYS A 116 13.53 1.99 -9.93
N ALA A 117 12.58 2.34 -9.07
CA ALA A 117 11.19 2.51 -9.47
C ALA A 117 10.97 3.81 -10.25
N GLU A 118 11.68 4.88 -9.89
CA GLU A 118 11.76 6.13 -10.68
C GLU A 118 12.42 5.89 -12.04
N GLU A 119 13.63 5.31 -12.07
CA GLU A 119 14.35 4.97 -13.31
C GLU A 119 13.48 4.14 -14.26
N TRP A 120 12.70 3.19 -13.70
CA TRP A 120 11.75 2.42 -14.50
C TRP A 120 10.64 3.31 -15.06
N ALA A 121 10.06 4.21 -14.28
CA ALA A 121 9.01 5.12 -14.74
C ALA A 121 9.52 6.09 -15.83
N GLU A 122 10.72 6.63 -15.67
CA GLU A 122 11.36 7.51 -16.67
C GLU A 122 11.66 6.79 -17.98
N ALA A 123 12.10 5.53 -17.90
CA ALA A 123 12.39 4.70 -19.07
C ALA A 123 11.15 4.24 -19.85
N HIS A 124 9.93 4.44 -19.30
CA HIS A 124 8.67 4.04 -19.93
C HIS A 124 7.68 5.23 -19.97
N PRO A 125 7.94 6.25 -20.83
CA PRO A 125 7.16 7.48 -20.88
C PRO A 125 5.67 7.27 -21.18
N GLU A 126 5.29 6.14 -21.81
CA GLU A 126 3.89 5.77 -22.06
C GLU A 126 3.05 5.53 -20.79
N TYR A 127 3.71 5.39 -19.64
CA TYR A 127 3.10 5.23 -18.31
C TYR A 127 3.35 6.41 -17.38
N GLN A 128 4.15 7.40 -17.76
CA GLN A 128 4.57 8.51 -16.88
C GLN A 128 3.37 9.27 -16.31
N ASP A 129 2.33 9.45 -17.11
CA ASP A 129 1.07 10.10 -16.72
C ASP A 129 0.06 9.13 -16.08
N LYS A 130 0.44 7.89 -15.78
CA LYS A 130 -0.42 6.82 -15.21
C LYS A 130 0.15 6.21 -13.93
N THR A 131 1.47 6.20 -13.75
CA THR A 131 2.16 5.68 -12.56
C THR A 131 2.36 6.74 -11.47
N TRP A 132 3.03 6.37 -10.38
CA TRP A 132 3.56 7.27 -9.37
C TRP A 132 4.73 8.08 -9.92
N ASP A 133 4.79 9.36 -9.58
CA ASP A 133 5.92 10.25 -9.86
C ASP A 133 6.79 10.36 -8.61
N PHE A 134 8.10 10.24 -8.75
CA PHE A 134 9.01 10.26 -7.61
C PHE A 134 9.68 11.63 -7.51
N HIS A 135 9.71 12.19 -6.29
CA HIS A 135 10.41 13.42 -5.98
C HIS A 135 11.30 13.19 -4.77
N PHE A 136 12.60 13.01 -5.01
CA PHE A 136 13.59 12.80 -3.97
C PHE A 136 14.17 14.14 -3.48
N ASP A 137 14.32 14.27 -2.17
CA ASP A 137 15.01 15.42 -1.56
C ASP A 137 15.87 14.94 -0.38
N GLU A 138 17.10 14.54 -0.69
CA GLU A 138 18.07 14.03 0.28
C GLU A 138 18.55 15.10 1.28
N LYS A 139 18.26 16.38 1.03
CA LYS A 139 18.69 17.50 1.88
C LYS A 139 17.60 18.00 2.81
N ARG A 140 16.35 17.58 2.59
CA ARG A 140 15.21 18.00 3.42
C ARG A 140 15.36 17.60 4.88
N HIS A 141 15.80 16.36 5.10
CA HIS A 141 16.02 15.78 6.41
C HIS A 141 17.47 15.31 6.52
N LYS A 142 18.05 15.51 7.70
CA LYS A 142 19.37 15.01 8.04
C LYS A 142 19.33 13.49 8.28
N ASP A 143 18.26 13.01 8.88
CA ASP A 143 18.10 11.60 9.25
C ASP A 143 17.13 10.88 8.31
N GLY A 144 17.45 9.62 8.02
CA GLY A 144 16.54 8.73 7.29
C GLY A 144 16.54 8.93 5.77
N PHE A 145 15.39 8.67 5.15
CA PHE A 145 15.19 8.78 3.72
C PHE A 145 13.84 9.43 3.42
N TYR A 146 13.84 10.38 2.50
CA TYR A 146 12.65 11.15 2.15
C TYR A 146 12.39 11.14 0.64
N TYR A 147 11.12 10.95 0.31
CA TYR A 147 10.57 11.30 -1.00
C TYR A 147 9.11 11.70 -0.85
N HIS A 148 8.54 12.26 -1.91
CA HIS A 148 7.11 12.44 -2.02
C HIS A 148 6.61 12.11 -3.42
N PHE A 149 5.28 11.92 -3.51
CA PHE A 149 4.56 11.79 -4.77
C PHE A 149 3.61 12.98 -4.93
N THR A 150 3.46 13.49 -6.15
CA THR A 150 2.38 14.44 -6.49
C THR A 150 1.22 13.75 -7.21
N ARG A 151 1.43 12.48 -7.63
CA ARG A 151 0.49 11.61 -8.32
C ARG A 151 0.50 10.23 -7.70
N CYS A 152 -0.68 9.72 -7.37
CA CYS A 152 -0.85 8.34 -6.87
C CYS A 152 -1.98 7.64 -7.66
N PRO A 153 -1.68 6.55 -8.40
CA PRO A 153 -2.69 5.82 -9.17
C PRO A 153 -3.81 5.22 -8.31
N LEU A 154 -3.50 4.86 -7.05
CA LEU A 154 -4.51 4.40 -6.08
C LEU A 154 -5.47 5.51 -5.69
N GLU A 155 -4.95 6.72 -5.49
CA GLU A 155 -5.75 7.88 -5.14
C GLU A 155 -6.62 8.35 -6.30
N LYS A 156 -6.07 8.45 -7.50
CA LYS A 156 -6.82 8.78 -8.71
C LYS A 156 -7.99 7.82 -8.91
N PHE A 157 -7.71 6.51 -8.86
CA PHE A 157 -8.74 5.49 -8.95
C PHE A 157 -9.81 5.70 -7.87
N ALA A 158 -9.40 5.91 -6.63
CA ALA A 158 -10.34 6.04 -5.52
C ALA A 158 -11.23 7.29 -5.64
N ARG A 159 -10.69 8.39 -6.16
CA ARG A 159 -11.43 9.62 -6.44
C ARG A 159 -12.45 9.44 -7.56
N GLU A 160 -12.04 8.80 -8.64
CA GLU A 160 -12.90 8.60 -9.83
C GLU A 160 -13.98 7.53 -9.61
N ASN A 161 -13.73 6.54 -8.74
CA ASN A 161 -14.58 5.36 -8.58
C ASN A 161 -15.28 5.27 -7.21
N GLY A 162 -15.19 6.32 -6.38
CA GLY A 162 -15.90 6.37 -5.09
C GLY A 162 -15.34 5.42 -4.02
N TYR A 163 -14.02 5.41 -3.85
CA TYR A 163 -13.29 4.67 -2.81
C TYR A 163 -12.44 5.56 -1.89
N LEU A 164 -12.56 6.90 -1.97
CA LEU A 164 -11.79 7.80 -1.09
C LEU A 164 -12.04 7.56 0.40
N ASP A 165 -13.25 7.12 0.75
CA ASP A 165 -13.63 6.70 2.11
C ASP A 165 -12.83 5.48 2.59
N LEU A 166 -12.43 4.59 1.68
CA LEU A 166 -11.69 3.36 2.00
C LEU A 166 -10.19 3.46 1.75
N LEU A 167 -9.73 4.41 0.92
CA LEU A 167 -8.31 4.58 0.57
C LEU A 167 -7.38 4.70 1.79
N PRO A 168 -7.76 5.35 2.92
CA PRO A 168 -6.94 5.36 4.13
C PRO A 168 -6.52 3.97 4.62
N LEU A 169 -7.33 2.93 4.41
CA LEU A 169 -6.95 1.54 4.73
C LEU A 169 -5.65 1.12 4.05
N CYS A 170 -5.43 1.59 2.82
CA CYS A 170 -4.24 1.26 2.05
C CYS A 170 -3.05 2.12 2.46
N CYS A 171 -3.26 3.42 2.67
CA CYS A 171 -2.21 4.34 3.12
C CYS A 171 -1.68 3.97 4.52
N ASP A 172 -2.55 3.49 5.41
CA ASP A 172 -2.19 3.08 6.78
C ASP A 172 -1.33 1.80 6.81
N ILE A 173 -1.40 0.96 5.78
CA ILE A 173 -0.54 -0.24 5.67
C ILE A 173 0.93 0.17 5.64
N ASP A 174 1.27 1.32 5.06
CA ASP A 174 2.65 1.81 4.99
C ASP A 174 3.21 2.01 6.41
N HIS A 175 2.44 2.61 7.32
CA HIS A 175 2.87 2.81 8.71
C HIS A 175 3.10 1.46 9.41
N ILE A 176 2.18 0.51 9.24
CA ILE A 176 2.30 -0.85 9.80
C ILE A 176 3.57 -1.54 9.25
N ALA A 177 3.80 -1.45 7.94
CA ALA A 177 4.95 -2.06 7.29
C ALA A 177 6.27 -1.45 7.78
N VAL A 178 6.32 -0.13 7.95
CA VAL A 178 7.51 0.59 8.42
C VAL A 178 7.82 0.29 9.87
N GLU A 179 6.81 0.35 10.76
CA GLU A 179 6.96 0.03 12.18
C GLU A 179 7.59 -1.35 12.40
N ARG A 180 7.14 -2.34 11.62
CA ARG A 180 7.63 -3.72 11.71
C ARG A 180 9.02 -3.96 11.18
N ASN A 181 9.48 -3.08 10.31
CA ASN A 181 10.88 -3.02 9.87
C ASN A 181 11.69 -2.06 10.75
N LYS A 182 11.23 -1.83 12.00
CA LYS A 182 11.86 -0.98 13.02
C LYS A 182 12.07 0.46 12.58
N GLY A 183 11.15 0.98 11.77
CA GLY A 183 11.13 2.37 11.36
C GLY A 183 9.97 3.14 11.97
N VAL A 184 9.95 4.43 11.69
CA VAL A 184 8.83 5.36 11.87
C VAL A 184 8.63 6.02 10.51
N LEU A 185 7.38 6.03 10.04
CA LEU A 185 6.99 6.79 8.85
C LEU A 185 6.37 8.09 9.33
N HIS A 186 7.10 9.18 9.15
CA HIS A 186 6.58 10.53 9.33
C HIS A 186 5.90 10.95 8.03
N ARG A 187 4.65 11.40 8.17
CA ARG A 187 3.76 11.76 7.08
C ARG A 187 2.79 12.82 7.56
N GLU A 188 2.90 14.02 7.02
CA GLU A 188 2.04 15.16 7.34
C GLU A 188 0.77 15.17 6.49
N GLN A 189 0.85 14.70 5.24
CA GLN A 189 -0.25 14.78 4.30
C GLN A 189 -0.21 13.68 3.24
N THR A 190 -1.39 13.38 2.70
CA THR A 190 -1.54 12.54 1.51
C THR A 190 -2.54 13.13 0.55
N LEU A 191 -2.38 12.82 -0.73
CA LEU A 191 -3.41 13.05 -1.75
C LEU A 191 -4.76 12.45 -1.32
N ALA A 192 -4.74 11.29 -0.64
CA ALA A 192 -5.92 10.62 -0.10
C ALA A 192 -6.69 11.48 0.92
N THR A 193 -5.97 12.29 1.70
CA THR A 193 -6.54 13.21 2.71
C THR A 193 -6.79 14.63 2.17
N GLY A 194 -6.62 14.86 0.86
CA GLY A 194 -6.78 16.18 0.23
C GLY A 194 -5.54 17.06 0.28
N GLY A 195 -4.38 16.52 0.69
CA GLY A 195 -3.09 17.18 0.56
C GLY A 195 -2.66 17.34 -0.91
N THR A 196 -1.62 18.13 -1.14
CA THR A 196 -1.05 18.35 -2.48
C THR A 196 0.02 17.32 -2.84
N ILE A 197 0.51 16.58 -1.85
CA ILE A 197 1.50 15.50 -2.00
C ILE A 197 1.16 14.32 -1.10
N CYS A 198 1.70 13.15 -1.41
CA CYS A 198 1.90 12.09 -0.42
C CYS A 198 3.34 12.16 0.06
N ASP A 199 3.56 12.60 1.30
CA ASP A 199 4.91 12.67 1.87
C ASP A 199 5.31 11.35 2.55
N TYR A 200 6.58 11.02 2.41
CA TYR A 200 7.16 9.80 2.97
C TYR A 200 8.53 10.08 3.55
N TRP A 201 8.61 10.22 4.88
CA TRP A 201 9.87 10.30 5.59
C TRP A 201 10.06 9.06 6.47
N PHE A 202 11.01 8.21 6.07
CA PHE A 202 11.34 6.97 6.77
C PHE A 202 12.54 7.18 7.68
N VAL A 203 12.37 6.90 8.97
CA VAL A 203 13.42 7.03 9.99
C VAL A 203 13.52 5.74 10.80
N GLY A 204 14.71 5.34 11.22
CA GLY A 204 14.86 4.23 12.17
C GLY A 204 14.25 4.58 13.52
N ASN A 205 13.49 3.68 14.14
CA ASN A 205 12.76 3.95 15.39
C ASN A 205 13.66 4.16 16.63
N GLN A 206 14.97 3.98 16.51
CA GLN A 206 15.96 4.29 17.55
C GLN A 206 16.57 5.69 17.39
N THR A 207 16.26 6.39 16.29
CA THR A 207 16.72 7.75 16.03
C THR A 207 15.99 8.72 16.96
N LYS A 208 16.75 9.42 17.82
CA LYS A 208 16.18 10.37 18.79
C LYS A 208 16.08 11.75 18.17
N ASN A 209 14.89 12.35 18.22
CA ASN A 209 14.60 13.69 17.69
C ASN A 209 15.14 13.86 16.25
N PRO A 210 14.65 13.05 15.29
CA PRO A 210 15.11 13.14 13.92
C PRO A 210 14.83 14.54 13.36
N LEU A 211 15.77 15.05 12.56
CA LEU A 211 15.73 16.39 11.95
C LEU A 211 15.65 16.26 10.43
#